data_AF-A0A161RWP1-F1
#
_entry.id   AF-A0A161RWP1-F1
#
_cell.length_a   1.000
_cell.length_b   1.000
_cell.length_c   1.000
_cell.angle_alpha   90.00
_cell.angle_beta   90.00
_cell.angle_gamma   90.00
#
_symmetry.space_group_name_H-M   'P 1'
#
loop_
_entity.id
_entity.type
_entity.pdbx_description
1 polymer ?
#
loop_
_entity_poly.entity_id
_entity_poly.type
_entity_poly.pdbx_seq_one_letter_code
_entity_poly.pdbx_strand_id
1 'polypeptide(L)' 'MKYFLRKLLHAVISIIIFIVLWNVMSWIWHAYVPLNYKTDLFALFIVTPIILILSYVIPIFILDRK' A
#
# COMPACT_ATOMS: atom_id res chain seq x y z
N MET A 1 -24.52 -2.55 -13.47
CA MET A 1 -23.19 -3.05 -13.93
C MET A 1 -22.08 -2.00 -13.93
N LYS A 2 -22.26 -0.79 -14.50
CA LYS A 2 -21.21 0.26 -14.53
C LYS A 2 -20.63 0.63 -13.16
N TYR A 3 -21.46 0.74 -12.12
CA TYR A 3 -21.01 1.03 -10.75
C TYR A 3 -20.15 -0.09 -10.15
N PHE A 4 -20.57 -1.35 -10.36
CA PHE A 4 -19.84 -2.52 -9.87
C PHE A 4 -18.47 -2.66 -10.54
N LEU A 5 -18.41 -2.42 -11.86
CA LEU A 5 -17.16 -2.42 -12.62
C LEU A 5 -16.19 -1.33 -12.15
N ARG A 6 -16.70 -0.11 -11.85
CA ARG A 6 -15.89 0.99 -11.32
C ARG A 6 -15.31 0.68 -9.94
N LYS A 7 -16.10 0.02 -9.09
CA LYS A 7 -15.69 -0.39 -7.73
C LYS A 7 -14.66 -1.52 -7.79
N LEU A 8 -14.84 -2.48 -8.69
CA LEU A 8 -13.88 -3.55 -8.94
C LEU A 8 -12.53 -3.00 -9.46
N LEU A 9 -12.57 -2.07 -10.42
CA LEU A 9 -11.37 -1.39 -10.92
C LEU A 9 -10.61 -0.66 -9.81
N HIS A 10 -11.31 0.07 -8.93
CA HIS A 10 -10.67 0.70 -7.77
C HIS A 10 -10.00 -0.30 -6.85
N ALA A 11 -10.66 -1.43 -6.55
CA ALA A 11 -10.09 -2.47 -5.70
C ALA A 11 -8.83 -3.08 -6.32
N VAL A 12 -8.86 -3.41 -7.62
CA VAL A 12 -7.70 -3.95 -8.34
C VAL A 12 -6.53 -2.97 -8.34
N ILE A 13 -6.80 -1.69 -8.61
CA ILE A 13 -5.76 -0.65 -8.61
C ILE A 13 -5.17 -0.45 -7.21
N SER A 14 -6.01 -0.47 -6.16
CA SER A 14 -5.55 -0.40 -4.77
C SER A 14 -4.64 -1.56 -4.39
N ILE A 15 -4.98 -2.79 -4.79
CA ILE A 15 -4.13 -3.98 -4.59
C ILE A 15 -2.79 -3.83 -5.31
N ILE A 16 -2.78 -3.37 -6.56
CA ILE A 16 -1.55 -3.14 -7.31
C ILE A 16 -0.67 -2.11 -6.59
N ILE A 17 -1.25 -0.98 -6.16
CA ILE A 17 -0.52 0.06 -5.43
C ILE A 17 0.03 -0.47 -4.11
N PHE A 18 -0.76 -1.26 -3.37
CA PHE A 18 -0.29 -1.91 -2.14
C PHE A 18 0.94 -2.77 -2.41
N ILE A 19 0.90 -3.63 -3.43
CA ILE A 19 2.02 -4.51 -3.80
C ILE A 19 3.27 -3.68 -4.16
N VAL A 20 3.11 -2.60 -4.92
CA VAL A 20 4.22 -1.72 -5.29
C VAL A 20 4.83 -1.03 -4.06
N LEU A 21 3.99 -0.41 -3.22
CA LEU A 21 4.43 0.26 -1.99
C LEU A 21 5.11 -0.71 -1.03
N TRP A 22 4.57 -1.91 -0.88
CA TRP A 22 5.13 -2.95 -0.02
C TRP A 22 6.50 -3.41 -0.52
N ASN A 23 6.68 -3.60 -1.82
CA ASN A 23 7.98 -3.98 -2.39
C ASN A 23 9.02 -2.87 -2.22
N VAL A 24 8.65 -1.61 -2.48
CA VAL A 24 9.55 -0.47 -2.28
C VAL A 24 9.95 -0.36 -0.81
N MET A 25 8.99 -0.48 0.10
CA MET A 25 9.27 -0.42 1.52
C MET A 25 10.11 -1.59 1.99
N SER A 26 9.87 -2.81 1.49
CA SER A 26 10.69 -3.99 1.79
C SER A 26 12.15 -3.76 1.36
N TRP A 27 12.36 -3.23 0.15
CA TRP A 27 13.70 -2.91 -0.35
C TRP A 27 14.41 -1.86 0.53
N ILE A 28 13.72 -0.79 0.89
CA ILE A 28 14.24 0.25 1.82
C ILE A 28 14.52 -0.38 3.20
N TRP A 29 13.61 -1.20 3.70
CA TRP A 29 13.71 -1.82 5.02
C TRP A 29 14.94 -2.70 5.12
N HIS A 30 15.15 -3.58 4.13
CA HIS A 30 16.33 -4.44 4.09
C HIS A 30 17.64 -3.68 3.90
N ALA A 31 17.61 -2.52 3.26
CA ALA A 31 18.80 -1.69 3.05
C ALA A 31 19.20 -0.86 4.28
N TYR A 32 18.22 -0.38 5.06
CA TYR A 32 18.46 0.63 6.11
C TYR A 32 18.10 0.18 7.53
N VAL A 33 17.28 -0.86 7.70
CA VAL A 33 16.77 -1.27 9.00
C VAL A 33 17.40 -2.59 9.43
N PRO A 34 18.07 -2.65 10.59
CA PRO A 34 18.67 -3.88 11.09
C PRO A 34 17.58 -4.92 11.39
N LEU A 35 17.81 -6.17 11.00
CA LEU A 35 16.90 -7.29 11.31
C LEU A 35 16.90 -7.58 12.81
N ASN A 36 15.94 -6.99 13.53
CA ASN A 36 15.72 -7.25 14.94
C ASN A 36 14.21 -7.22 15.27
N TYR A 37 13.84 -7.87 16.37
CA TYR A 37 12.43 -8.03 16.74
C TYR A 37 11.70 -6.70 16.97
N LYS A 38 12.37 -5.65 17.45
CA LYS A 38 11.73 -4.36 17.71
C LYS A 38 11.34 -3.66 16.41
N THR A 39 12.24 -3.68 15.43
CA THR A 39 11.98 -3.12 14.11
C THR A 39 10.94 -3.96 13.38
N ASP A 40 10.97 -5.29 13.48
CA ASP A 40 9.97 -6.12 12.81
C ASP A 40 8.55 -5.88 13.34
N LEU A 41 8.42 -5.67 14.66
CA LEU A 41 7.16 -5.22 15.26
C LEU A 41 6.75 -3.84 14.75
N PHE A 42 7.70 -2.91 14.57
CA PHE A 42 7.44 -1.60 13.98
C PHE A 42 6.96 -1.71 12.52
N ALA A 43 7.57 -2.58 11.72
CA ALA A 43 7.13 -2.85 10.36
C ALA A 43 5.67 -3.35 10.34
N LEU A 44 5.36 -4.31 11.20
CA LEU A 44 4.04 -4.93 11.22
C LEU A 44 2.94 -4.00 11.77
N PHE A 45 3.21 -3.28 12.85
CA PHE A 45 2.18 -2.48 13.55
C PHE A 45 2.08 -1.03 13.08
N ILE A 46 3.10 -0.49 12.40
CA ILE A 46 3.11 0.91 11.96
C ILE A 46 3.20 0.98 10.44
N VAL A 47 4.22 0.34 9.85
CA VAL A 47 4.48 0.46 8.41
C VAL A 47 3.37 -0.21 7.58
N THR A 48 2.94 -1.42 7.94
CA THR A 48 1.86 -2.12 7.24
C THR A 48 0.54 -1.32 7.23
N PRO A 49 0.01 -0.81 8.37
CA PRO A 49 -1.18 0.01 8.35
C PRO A 49 -1.03 1.31 7.54
N ILE A 50 0.14 1.97 7.58
CA ILE A 50 0.39 3.17 6.76
C ILE A 50 0.33 2.84 5.27
N ILE A 51 1.01 1.78 4.83
CA ILE A 51 0.99 1.33 3.43
C ILE A 51 -0.43 0.95 3.00
N LEU A 52 -1.19 0.31 3.89
CA LEU A 52 -2.57 -0.07 3.62
C LEU A 52 -3.44 1.16 3.41
N ILE A 53 -3.35 2.18 4.28
CA ILE A 53 -4.09 3.45 4.11
C ILE A 53 -3.69 4.13 2.80
N LEU A 54 -2.39 4.26 2.52
CA LEU A 54 -1.89 4.86 1.28
C LEU A 54 -2.39 4.13 0.03
N SER A 55 -2.46 2.80 0.09
CA SER A 55 -2.94 1.99 -1.04
C SER A 55 -4.41 2.21 -1.39
N TYR A 56 -5.24 2.67 -0.44
CA TYR A 56 -6.64 3.05 -0.71
C TYR A 56 -6.79 4.51 -1.09
N VAL A 57 -5.93 5.38 -0.56
CA VAL A 57 -6.01 6.83 -0.75
C VAL A 57 -5.40 7.29 -2.09
N ILE A 58 -4.25 6.74 -2.49
CA ILE A 58 -3.58 7.09 -3.76
C ILE A 58 -4.47 6.88 -5.00
N PRO A 59 -5.22 5.76 -5.14
CA PRO A 59 -6.12 5.58 -6.28
C PRO A 59 -7.13 6.71 -6.44
N ILE A 60 -7.60 7.32 -5.34
CA ILE A 60 -8.57 8.42 -5.37
C ILE A 60 -7.94 9.63 -6.08
N PHE A 61 -6.71 9.99 -5.73
CA PHE A 61 -6.02 11.11 -6.38
C PHE A 61 -5.68 10.88 -7.86
N ILE A 62 -5.56 9.61 -8.28
CA ILE A 62 -5.23 9.24 -9.66
C ILE A 62 -6.49 9.13 -10.52
N LEU A 63 -7.56 8.51 -10.00
CA LEU A 63 -8.76 8.14 -10.75
C LEU A 63 -9.88 9.18 -10.67
N ASP A 64 -9.85 10.06 -9.66
CA ASP A 64 -10.88 11.08 -9.43
C ASP A 64 -10.48 12.48 -9.95
N ARG A 65 -9.39 12.57 -10.73
CA ARG A 65 -9.16 13.74 -11.60
C ARG A 65 -10.17 13.73 -12.75
N LYS A 66 -11.37 14.23 -12.50
CA LYS A 66 -12.35 14.66 -13.51
C LYS A 66 -12.81 16.07 -13.22
#